data_AF-A0A959H321-F1
#
_entry.id   AF-A0A959H321-F1
#
_cell.length_a   1.000
_cell.length_b   1.000
_cell.length_c   1.000
_cell.angle_alpha   90.00
_cell.angle_beta   90.00
_cell.angle_gamma   90.00
#
_symmetry.space_group_name_H-M   'P 1'
#
loop_
_entity.id
_entity.type
_entity.pdbx_description
1 polymer ?
#
loop_
_entity_poly.entity_id
_entity_poly.type
_entity_poly.pdbx_seq_one_letter_code
_entity_poly.pdbx_strand_id
1 'polypeptide(L)'
;MARRKPKNRAQRRQAERQRRSSLKWIVIALAIALAGGLIYLAIPKGKKPTMGPPFTKQGELQFISQESGDVIRAIDIEVKKEELDRSTGMMWRRSMEENQGMLFIMDRPEPQSFWMRNTYIPLD
;
A
#
# COMPACT_ATOMS: atom_id res chain seq x y z
N MET A 1 71.61 3.68 19.81
CA MET A 1 70.94 2.34 19.83
C MET A 1 69.74 2.38 20.78
N ALA A 2 68.51 2.59 20.28
CA ALA A 2 67.31 2.66 21.12
C ALA A 2 66.62 1.28 21.20
N ARG A 3 66.66 0.65 22.37
CA ARG A 3 66.02 -0.66 22.63
C ARG A 3 64.50 -0.49 22.80
N ARG A 4 63.72 -1.02 21.87
CA ARG A 4 62.24 -1.11 21.99
C ARG A 4 61.88 -2.05 23.15
N LYS A 5 61.23 -1.52 24.20
CA LYS A 5 60.72 -2.34 25.32
C LYS A 5 59.61 -3.28 24.84
N PRO A 6 59.60 -4.56 25.25
CA PRO A 6 58.52 -5.49 24.90
C PRO A 6 57.24 -5.14 25.65
N LYS A 7 56.13 -5.04 24.92
CA LYS A 7 54.78 -4.82 25.48
C LYS A 7 54.39 -6.04 26.33
N ASN A 8 54.05 -5.80 27.60
CA ASN A 8 53.78 -6.82 28.62
C ASN A 8 52.58 -7.71 28.23
N ARG A 9 52.62 -9.02 28.50
CA ARG A 9 51.56 -10.00 28.14
C ARG A 9 50.18 -9.61 28.69
N ALA A 10 50.14 -8.93 29.84
CA ALA A 10 48.92 -8.38 30.43
C ALA A 10 48.28 -7.28 29.56
N GLN A 11 49.09 -6.39 28.99
CA GLN A 11 48.62 -5.31 28.10
C GLN A 11 48.08 -5.87 26.77
N ARG A 12 48.65 -6.96 26.26
CA ARG A 12 48.13 -7.67 25.08
C ARG A 12 46.76 -8.31 25.35
N ARG A 13 46.60 -8.96 26.50
CA ARG A 13 45.31 -9.57 26.93
C ARG A 13 44.23 -8.52 27.19
N GLN A 14 44.59 -7.37 27.76
CA GLN A 14 43.65 -6.25 27.96
C GLN A 14 43.23 -5.64 26.61
N ALA A 15 44.17 -5.39 25.70
CA ALA A 15 43.85 -4.89 24.35
C ALA A 15 42.98 -5.88 23.55
N GLU A 16 43.22 -7.19 23.66
CA GLU A 16 42.39 -8.22 23.01
C GLU A 16 40.99 -8.32 23.64
N ARG A 17 40.86 -8.24 24.97
CA ARG A 17 39.55 -8.18 25.66
C ARG A 17 38.77 -6.93 25.26
N GLN A 18 39.43 -5.79 25.17
CA GLN A 18 38.83 -4.52 24.80
C GLN A 18 38.40 -4.51 23.33
N ARG A 19 39.23 -5.07 22.42
CA ARG A 19 38.92 -5.24 20.98
C ARG A 19 37.78 -6.24 20.74
N ARG A 20 37.70 -7.33 21.51
CA ARG A 20 36.57 -8.28 21.46
C ARG A 20 35.28 -7.69 22.03
N SER A 21 35.39 -6.82 23.03
CA SER A 21 34.24 -6.08 23.59
C SER A 21 33.67 -5.10 22.58
N SER A 22 34.51 -4.27 21.95
CA SER A 22 34.06 -3.29 20.96
C SER A 22 33.55 -3.93 19.67
N LEU A 23 34.13 -5.05 19.21
CA LEU A 23 33.58 -5.79 18.07
C LEU A 23 32.17 -6.35 18.35
N LYS A 24 31.89 -6.83 19.57
CA LYS A 24 30.55 -7.32 19.94
C LYS A 24 29.50 -6.23 19.83
N TRP A 25 29.78 -5.03 20.32
CA TRP A 25 28.86 -3.89 20.23
C TRP A 25 28.63 -3.43 18.78
N ILE A 26 29.66 -3.44 17.93
CA ILE A 26 29.53 -3.11 16.51
C ILE A 26 28.63 -4.12 15.79
N VAL A 27 28.80 -5.42 16.05
CA VAL A 27 27.97 -6.47 15.44
C VAL A 27 26.51 -6.38 15.90
N ILE A 28 26.27 -6.06 17.18
CA ILE A 28 24.91 -5.84 17.70
C ILE A 28 24.26 -4.62 17.03
N ALA A 29 24.98 -3.49 16.90
CA ALA A 29 24.46 -2.30 16.24
C ALA A 29 24.15 -2.57 14.75
N LEU A 30 25.01 -3.31 14.05
CA LEU A 30 24.79 -3.73 12.66
C LEU A 30 23.57 -4.65 12.54
N ALA A 31 23.42 -5.62 13.44
CA ALA A 31 22.27 -6.53 13.45
C ALA A 31 20.95 -5.77 13.70
N ILE A 32 20.93 -4.78 14.59
CA ILE A 32 19.75 -3.94 14.85
C ILE A 32 19.41 -3.10 13.62
N ALA A 33 20.41 -2.50 12.96
CA ALA A 33 20.20 -1.72 11.74
C ALA A 33 19.64 -2.58 10.59
N LEU A 34 20.16 -3.81 10.43
CA LEU A 34 19.73 -4.76 9.40
C LEU A 34 18.30 -5.26 9.68
N ALA A 35 17.99 -5.56 10.95
CA ALA A 35 16.64 -5.93 11.37
C ALA A 35 15.65 -4.76 11.17
N GLY A 36 16.04 -3.53 11.53
CA GLY A 36 15.21 -2.35 11.30
C GLY A 36 14.94 -2.08 9.81
N GLY A 37 15.93 -2.28 8.94
CA GLY A 37 15.77 -2.17 7.49
C GLY A 37 14.83 -3.23 6.90
N LEU A 38 14.95 -4.48 7.36
CA LEU A 38 14.04 -5.56 6.96
C LEU A 38 12.60 -5.30 7.42
N ILE A 39 12.42 -4.82 8.65
CA ILE A 39 11.11 -4.44 9.18
C ILE A 39 10.53 -3.27 8.36
N TYR A 40 11.32 -2.26 8.02
CA TYR A 40 10.87 -1.11 7.23
C TYR A 40 10.38 -1.50 5.83
N LEU A 41 11.04 -2.44 5.17
CA LEU A 41 10.61 -2.99 3.87
C LEU A 41 9.35 -3.85 3.96
N ALA A 42 9.14 -4.52 5.09
CA ALA A 42 8.00 -5.40 5.31
C ALA A 42 6.70 -4.68 5.72
N ILE A 43 6.74 -3.37 6.03
CA ILE A 43 5.53 -2.61 6.35
C ILE A 43 4.75 -2.35 5.05
N PRO A 44 3.54 -2.91 4.88
CA PRO A 44 2.71 -2.60 3.74
C PRO A 44 2.41 -1.10 3.75
N LYS A 45 2.80 -0.40 2.67
CA LYS A 45 2.43 1.01 2.51
C LYS A 45 0.91 1.11 2.52
N GLY A 46 0.35 1.63 3.61
CA GLY A 46 -1.09 1.71 3.82
C GLY A 46 -1.77 2.48 2.69
N LYS A 47 -3.03 2.10 2.41
CA LYS A 47 -3.90 2.78 1.44
C LYS A 47 -3.96 4.26 1.81
N LYS A 48 -3.87 5.15 0.81
CA LYS A 48 -3.97 6.61 1.03
C LYS A 48 -5.28 6.90 1.78
N PRO A 49 -5.31 7.86 2.72
CA PRO A 49 -6.54 8.23 3.39
C PRO A 49 -7.55 8.70 2.34
N THR A 50 -8.57 7.87 2.08
CA THR A 50 -9.68 8.22 1.20
C THR A 50 -10.54 9.23 1.94
N MET A 51 -10.51 10.49 1.50
CA MET A 51 -11.48 11.49 1.95
C MET A 51 -12.82 11.15 1.27
N GLY A 52 -13.70 10.47 2.00
CA GLY A 52 -15.02 10.04 1.54
C GLY A 52 -15.39 8.64 2.05
N PRO A 53 -16.60 8.14 1.72
CA PRO A 53 -17.00 6.77 2.01
C PRO A 53 -16.02 5.77 1.37
N PRO A 54 -15.56 4.74 2.10
CA PRO A 54 -14.66 3.74 1.54
C PRO A 54 -15.35 2.96 0.41
N PHE A 55 -14.58 2.56 -0.58
CA PHE A 55 -15.04 1.65 -1.62
C PHE A 55 -15.24 0.23 -1.05
N THR A 56 -16.37 -0.40 -1.38
CA THR A 56 -16.70 -1.77 -0.99
C THR A 56 -16.91 -2.64 -2.22
N LYS A 57 -16.03 -3.60 -2.50
CA LYS A 57 -16.23 -4.54 -3.62
C LYS A 57 -17.49 -5.38 -3.37
N GLN A 58 -18.51 -5.22 -4.21
CA GLN A 58 -19.76 -6.00 -4.18
C GLN A 58 -19.87 -6.97 -5.36
N GLY A 59 -19.11 -6.72 -6.42
CA GLY A 59 -19.04 -7.62 -7.57
C GLY A 59 -17.79 -7.35 -8.41
N GLU A 60 -17.70 -8.07 -9.52
CA GLU A 60 -16.69 -7.88 -10.56
C GLU A 60 -17.40 -7.80 -11.91
N LEU A 61 -17.09 -6.75 -12.68
CA LEU A 61 -17.59 -6.56 -14.04
C LEU A 61 -16.47 -6.89 -15.02
N GLN A 62 -16.76 -7.79 -15.96
CA GLN A 62 -15.81 -8.19 -17.01
C GLN A 62 -16.28 -7.67 -18.36
N PHE A 63 -15.38 -7.01 -19.06
CA PHE A 63 -15.53 -6.60 -20.44
C PHE A 63 -14.98 -7.71 -21.33
N ILE A 64 -15.84 -8.28 -22.18
CA ILE A 64 -15.52 -9.46 -22.98
C ILE A 64 -15.48 -9.06 -24.45
N SER A 65 -14.48 -9.56 -25.19
CA SER A 65 -14.39 -9.42 -26.63
C SER A 65 -15.51 -10.21 -27.30
N GLN A 66 -16.29 -9.56 -28.16
CA GLN A 66 -17.35 -10.23 -28.90
C GLN A 66 -16.79 -11.23 -29.93
N GLU A 67 -15.58 -11.01 -30.41
CA GLU A 67 -14.95 -11.85 -31.45
C GLU A 67 -14.29 -13.10 -30.88
N SER A 68 -13.50 -12.96 -29.81
CA SER A 68 -12.72 -14.07 -29.24
C SER A 68 -13.34 -14.69 -27.98
N GLY A 69 -14.26 -13.97 -27.32
CA GLY A 69 -14.78 -14.37 -26.01
C GLY A 69 -13.81 -14.15 -24.85
N ASP A 70 -12.64 -13.55 -25.10
CA ASP A 70 -11.64 -13.28 -24.08
C ASP A 70 -12.01 -12.08 -23.21
N VAL A 71 -11.58 -12.11 -21.95
CA VAL A 71 -11.70 -10.98 -21.03
C VAL A 71 -10.70 -9.91 -21.41
N ILE A 72 -11.20 -8.75 -21.85
CA ILE A 72 -10.41 -7.56 -22.18
C ILE A 72 -9.98 -6.85 -20.89
N ARG A 73 -10.91 -6.72 -19.94
CA ARG A 73 -10.69 -6.01 -18.68
C ARG A 73 -11.67 -6.50 -17.63
N ALA A 74 -11.23 -6.49 -16.37
CA ALA A 74 -12.10 -6.70 -15.21
C ALA A 74 -11.97 -5.49 -14.27
N ILE A 75 -13.09 -5.06 -13.69
CA ILE A 75 -13.15 -4.03 -12.66
C ILE A 75 -13.97 -4.49 -11.47
N ASP A 76 -13.58 -4.05 -10.28
CA ASP A 76 -14.33 -4.22 -9.05
C ASP A 76 -15.49 -3.22 -9.04
N ILE A 77 -16.70 -3.67 -8.72
CA ILE A 77 -17.89 -2.80 -8.73
C ILE A 77 -18.60 -2.71 -7.39
N GLU A 78 -19.16 -1.54 -7.14
CA GLU A 78 -20.28 -1.32 -6.21
C GLU A 78 -21.58 -1.29 -6.99
N VAL A 79 -22.63 -1.93 -6.47
CA VAL A 79 -23.96 -1.99 -7.07
C VAL A 79 -24.90 -1.06 -6.32
N LYS A 80 -25.57 -0.17 -7.05
CA LYS A 80 -26.57 0.76 -6.53
C LYS A 80 -27.92 0.42 -7.13
N LYS A 81 -28.81 -0.15 -6.31
CA LYS A 81 -30.16 -0.59 -6.71
C LYS A 81 -31.23 0.36 -6.18
N GLU A 82 -31.18 0.68 -4.89
CA GLU A 82 -32.16 1.55 -4.23
C GLU A 82 -32.05 3.01 -4.72
N GLU A 83 -33.18 3.72 -4.78
CA GLU A 83 -33.23 5.12 -5.24
C GLU A 83 -32.30 6.05 -4.42
N LEU A 84 -32.26 5.87 -3.10
CA LEU A 84 -31.39 6.63 -2.21
C LEU A 84 -29.90 6.39 -2.50
N ASP A 85 -29.57 5.14 -2.81
CA ASP A 85 -28.21 4.73 -3.15
C ASP A 85 -27.78 5.28 -4.51
N ARG A 86 -28.69 5.25 -5.49
CA ARG A 86 -28.46 5.80 -6.85
C ARG A 86 -28.29 7.32 -6.82
N SER A 87 -29.12 8.04 -6.06
CA SER A 87 -29.04 9.50 -5.94
C SER A 87 -27.77 9.98 -5.24
N THR A 88 -27.24 9.20 -4.30
CA THR A 88 -25.96 9.49 -3.63
C THR A 88 -24.77 9.17 -4.55
N GLY A 89 -24.80 8.05 -5.25
CA GLY A 89 -23.78 7.67 -6.23
C GLY A 89 -22.34 7.83 -5.71
N MET A 90 -21.52 8.57 -6.46
CA MET A 90 -20.10 8.82 -6.20
C MET A 90 -19.82 10.07 -5.34
N MET A 91 -20.83 10.63 -4.68
CA MET A 91 -20.67 11.85 -3.88
C MET A 91 -19.58 11.70 -2.81
N TRP A 92 -18.87 12.81 -2.59
CA TRP A 92 -17.86 12.98 -1.54
C TRP A 92 -16.59 12.15 -1.69
N ARG A 93 -16.47 11.32 -2.73
CA ARG A 93 -15.23 10.59 -3.03
C ARG A 93 -14.23 11.50 -3.72
N ARG A 94 -13.02 11.60 -3.16
CA ARG A 94 -11.91 12.35 -3.77
C ARG A 94 -10.97 11.49 -4.62
N SER A 95 -11.01 10.17 -4.45
CA SER A 95 -10.19 9.24 -5.23
C SER A 95 -10.85 7.87 -5.30
N MET A 96 -10.53 7.12 -6.35
CA MET A 96 -10.91 5.73 -6.57
C MET A 96 -9.77 5.06 -7.35
N GLU A 97 -9.57 3.75 -7.19
CA GLU A 97 -8.56 3.04 -7.98
C GLU A 97 -9.02 2.88 -9.44
N GLU A 98 -8.08 2.76 -10.38
CA GLU A 98 -8.35 2.68 -11.83
C GLU A 98 -9.21 1.46 -12.22
N ASN A 99 -9.19 0.40 -11.41
CA ASN A 99 -9.94 -0.83 -11.64
C ASN A 99 -11.21 -0.92 -10.79
N GLN A 100 -11.73 0.20 -10.31
CA GLN A 100 -12.96 0.26 -9.50
C GLN A 100 -14.04 1.05 -10.25
N GLY A 101 -15.30 0.71 -10.00
CA GLY A 101 -16.45 1.38 -10.60
C GLY A 101 -17.74 1.24 -9.80
N MET A 102 -18.77 1.94 -10.24
CA MET A 102 -20.11 1.87 -9.66
C MET A 102 -21.13 1.54 -10.74
N LEU A 103 -21.93 0.51 -10.51
CA LEU A 103 -22.98 0.02 -11.39
C LEU A 103 -24.35 0.42 -10.84
N PHE A 104 -25.10 1.20 -11.60
CA PHE A 104 -26.45 1.61 -11.26
C PHE A 104 -27.46 0.68 -11.94
N ILE A 105 -28.28 -0.01 -11.14
CA ILE A 105 -29.33 -0.90 -11.64
C ILE A 105 -30.64 -0.13 -11.65
N MET A 106 -31.24 0.01 -12.83
CA MET A 106 -32.55 0.65 -13.02
C MET A 106 -33.63 -0.41 -13.20
N ASP A 107 -34.80 -0.20 -12.62
CA ASP A 107 -35.91 -1.16 -12.71
C ASP A 107 -36.54 -1.19 -14.12
N ARG A 108 -36.42 -0.08 -14.86
CA ARG A 108 -37.00 0.08 -16.20
C ARG A 108 -36.02 0.73 -17.16
N PRO A 109 -36.03 0.33 -18.45
CA PRO A 109 -35.23 0.97 -19.48
C PRO A 109 -35.90 2.29 -19.90
N GLU A 110 -35.44 3.38 -19.31
CA GLU A 110 -35.93 4.73 -19.62
C GLU A 110 -34.76 5.72 -19.61
N PRO A 111 -34.88 6.89 -20.28
CA PRO A 111 -33.85 7.92 -20.23
C PRO A 111 -33.57 8.36 -18.78
N GLN A 112 -32.30 8.28 -18.37
CA GLN A 112 -31.85 8.68 -17.04
C GLN A 112 -31.02 9.95 -17.13
N SER A 113 -31.21 10.84 -16.15
CA SER A 113 -30.42 12.06 -16.01
C SER A 113 -29.44 11.90 -14.86
N PHE A 114 -28.15 12.05 -15.15
CA PHE A 114 -27.10 12.06 -14.15
C PHE A 114 -26.60 13.47 -13.90
N TRP A 115 -26.10 13.69 -12.69
CA TRP A 115 -25.50 14.95 -12.26
C TRP A 115 -24.25 14.68 -11.43
N MET A 116 -23.37 15.68 -11.36
CA MET A 116 -22.08 15.57 -10.68
C MET A 116 -22.02 16.39 -9.39
N ARG A 117 -23.17 16.66 -8.76
CA ARG A 117 -23.18 17.44 -7.51
C ARG A 117 -22.39 16.70 -6.44
N ASN A 118 -21.40 17.36 -5.85
CA ASN A 118 -20.49 16.80 -4.83
C ASN A 118 -19.65 15.60 -5.30
N THR A 119 -19.54 15.36 -6.62
CA THR A 119 -18.63 14.36 -7.19
C THR A 119 -17.31 15.05 -7.58
N TYR A 120 -16.21 14.71 -6.91
CA TYR A 120 -14.90 15.36 -7.14
C TYR A 120 -14.06 14.66 -8.21
N ILE A 121 -14.40 13.42 -8.57
CA ILE A 121 -13.71 12.63 -9.58
C ILE A 121 -14.45 12.87 -10.91
N PRO A 122 -13.75 13.27 -11.99
CA PRO A 122 -14.38 13.36 -13.30
C PRO A 122 -14.84 11.96 -13.74
N LEU A 123 -16.06 11.85 -14.25
CA LEU A 123 -16.61 10.61 -14.79
C LEU A 123 -16.72 10.75 -16.31
N ASP A 124 -16.42 9.66 -17.01
CA ASP A 124 -16.59 9.48 -18.46
C ASP A 124 -17.93 8.81 -18.76
#